data_AF-A0A1V5IBK9-F1
#
_entry.id   AF-A0A1V5IBK9-F1
#
_cell.length_a   1.000
_cell.length_b   1.000
_cell.length_c   1.000
_cell.angle_alpha   90.00
_cell.angle_beta   90.00
_cell.angle_gamma   90.00
#
_symmetry.space_group_name_H-M   'P 1'
#
loop_
_entity.id
_entity.type
_entity.pdbx_description
1 polymer ?
#
loop_
_entity_poly.entity_id
_entity_poly.type
_entity_poly.pdbx_seq_one_letter_code
_entity_poly.pdbx_strand_id
1 'polypeptide(L)'
;MLFAVAHTSAPFTCLNIGSEDWIDVTTIASIVADEMGLSDVSFHYTGGDRGWVGDIPRMLLSLEKIRSLGWRYEVTSPQSVREAARALILETGYSERGGA
;
A
#
# COMPACT_ATOMS: atom_id res chain seq x y z
N MET A 1 -11.81 -11.62 1.27
CA MET A 1 -12.77 -12.13 2.28
C MET A 1 -13.29 -13.53 2.00
N LEU A 2 -13.68 -13.88 0.77
CA LEU A 2 -14.20 -15.23 0.44
C LEU A 2 -13.30 -16.37 0.91
N PHE A 3 -11.98 -16.24 0.76
CA PHE A 3 -11.01 -17.20 1.28
C PHE A 3 -11.19 -17.45 2.79
N ALA A 4 -11.17 -16.40 3.61
CA ALA A 4 -11.30 -16.52 5.07
C ALA A 4 -12.62 -17.19 5.48
N VAL A 5 -13.73 -16.84 4.81
CA VAL A 5 -15.05 -17.44 5.09
C VAL A 5 -15.07 -18.93 4.74
N ALA A 6 -14.45 -19.33 3.63
CA ALA A 6 -14.42 -20.72 3.21
C ALA A 6 -13.48 -21.62 4.05
N HIS A 7 -12.52 -21.03 4.77
CA HIS A 7 -11.46 -21.75 5.49
C HIS A 7 -11.56 -21.59 7.02
N THR A 8 -12.66 -21.06 7.54
CA THR A 8 -12.91 -20.90 8.97
C THR A 8 -14.30 -21.42 9.33
N SER A 9 -14.47 -21.96 10.54
CA SER A 9 -15.73 -22.56 10.99
C SER A 9 -16.20 -22.04 12.35
N ALA A 10 -15.39 -21.22 13.02
CA ALA A 10 -15.74 -20.62 14.29
C ALA A 10 -16.84 -19.55 14.10
N PRO A 11 -17.75 -19.37 15.06
CA PRO A 11 -18.78 -18.33 14.99
C PRO A 11 -18.19 -16.91 14.94
N PHE A 12 -16.93 -16.75 15.35
CA PHE A 12 -16.17 -15.52 15.23
C PHE A 12 -14.70 -15.86 14.94
N THR A 13 -14.11 -15.19 13.94
CA THR A 13 -12.68 -15.29 13.63
C THR A 13 -12.11 -13.91 13.37
N CYS A 14 -10.99 -13.58 14.01
CA CYS A 14 -10.23 -12.35 13.76
C CYS A 14 -8.91 -12.66 13.06
N LEU A 15 -8.75 -12.15 11.85
CA LEU A 15 -7.59 -12.35 10.98
C LEU A 15 -7.08 -10.99 10.51
N ASN A 16 -5.76 -10.80 10.55
CA ASN A 16 -5.11 -9.71 9.85
C ASN A 16 -4.99 -10.07 8.37
N ILE A 17 -5.24 -9.11 7.49
CA ILE A 17 -5.03 -9.21 6.05
C ILE A 17 -4.18 -8.02 5.65
N GLY A 18 -3.09 -8.27 4.93
CA GLY A 18 -2.13 -7.25 4.52
C GLY A 18 -0.94 -7.88 3.80
N SER A 19 0.13 -7.11 3.68
CA SER A 19 1.41 -7.54 3.09
C SER A 19 2.39 -8.03 4.17
N GLU A 20 3.37 -8.88 3.82
CA GLU A 20 4.46 -9.25 4.77
C GLU A 20 5.57 -8.20 4.84
N ASP A 21 5.54 -7.22 3.95
CA ASP A 21 6.44 -6.07 3.93
C ASP A 21 5.71 -4.78 4.31
N TRP A 22 6.50 -3.72 4.47
CA TRP A 22 6.01 -2.37 4.69
C TRP A 22 6.82 -1.42 3.80
N ILE A 23 6.28 -0.23 3.56
CA ILE A 23 6.90 0.80 2.74
C ILE A 23 6.80 2.13 3.47
N ASP A 24 7.87 2.93 3.39
CA ASP A 24 7.87 4.27 3.97
C ASP A 24 7.24 5.31 3.03
N VAL A 25 6.83 6.44 3.60
CA VAL A 25 6.11 7.51 2.89
C VAL A 25 6.94 8.17 1.79
N THR A 26 8.27 8.24 1.95
CA THR A 26 9.15 8.81 0.93
C THR A 26 9.21 7.89 -0.27
N THR A 27 9.33 6.58 -0.07
CA THR A 27 9.30 5.60 -1.17
C THR A 27 7.95 5.61 -1.89
N ILE A 28 6.82 5.79 -1.17
CA ILE A 28 5.51 5.99 -1.81
C ILE A 28 5.53 7.22 -2.73
N ALA A 29 6.01 8.37 -2.23
CA ALA A 29 6.08 9.61 -3.01
C ALA A 29 6.98 9.47 -4.24
N SER A 30 8.12 8.78 -4.12
CA SER A 30 9.00 8.45 -5.24
C SER A 30 8.30 7.61 -6.30
N ILE A 31 7.60 6.54 -5.91
CA ILE A 31 6.87 5.68 -6.86
C ILE A 31 5.81 6.49 -7.62
N VAL A 32 5.08 7.37 -6.92
CA VAL A 32 4.07 8.22 -7.56
C VAL A 32 4.72 9.19 -8.55
N ALA A 33 5.81 9.87 -8.17
CA ALA A 33 6.55 10.76 -9.07
C ALA A 33 7.05 10.03 -10.32
N ASP A 34 7.62 8.84 -10.14
CA ASP A 34 8.10 7.99 -11.25
C ASP A 34 6.96 7.61 -12.21
N GLU A 35 5.82 7.15 -11.69
CA GLU A 35 4.68 6.74 -12.52
C GLU A 35 4.00 7.92 -13.22
N MET A 36 4.09 9.13 -12.65
CA MET A 36 3.65 10.36 -13.29
C MET A 36 4.65 10.89 -14.34
N GLY A 37 5.84 10.31 -14.45
CA GLY A 37 6.87 10.75 -15.40
C GLY A 37 7.53 12.08 -15.03
N LEU A 38 7.47 12.51 -13.77
CA LEU A 38 8.02 13.79 -13.33
C LEU A 38 9.53 13.71 -13.16
N SER A 39 10.26 14.66 -13.75
CA SER A 39 11.68 14.90 -13.44
C SER A 39 11.84 15.98 -12.37
N ASP A 40 13.00 16.01 -11.70
CA ASP A 40 13.41 17.09 -10.80
C ASP A 40 12.48 17.33 -9.59
N VAL A 41 11.85 16.27 -9.07
CA VAL A 41 10.98 16.34 -7.89
C VAL A 41 11.80 16.51 -6.61
N SER A 42 11.46 17.53 -5.80
CA SER A 42 12.03 17.74 -4.46
C SER A 42 11.01 17.44 -3.36
N PHE A 43 11.41 16.63 -2.38
CA PHE A 43 10.59 16.35 -1.21
C PHE A 43 10.94 17.29 -0.05
N HIS A 44 9.91 17.98 0.46
CA HIS A 44 10.03 18.87 1.62
C HIS A 44 9.29 18.27 2.80
N TYR A 45 9.98 18.18 3.93
CA TYR A 45 9.45 17.59 5.16
C TYR A 45 9.23 18.69 6.19
N THR A 46 8.11 18.62 6.90
CA THR A 46 7.82 19.52 8.03
C THR A 46 8.63 19.18 9.28
N GLY A 47 9.31 18.02 9.29
CA GLY A 47 10.02 17.46 10.44
C GLY A 47 9.14 16.57 11.32
N GLY A 48 9.78 15.83 12.24
CA GLY A 48 9.12 14.86 13.12
C GLY A 48 9.14 13.43 12.60
N ASP A 49 8.52 12.52 13.35
CA ASP A 49 8.43 11.08 13.06
C ASP A 49 7.05 10.65 12.55
N ARG A 50 6.09 11.58 12.41
CA ARG A 50 4.68 11.31 12.09
C ARG A 50 4.01 12.49 11.39
N GLY A 51 2.94 12.24 10.64
CA GLY A 51 2.19 13.28 9.93
C GLY A 51 1.27 14.12 10.83
N TRP A 52 0.67 13.52 11.85
CA TRP A 52 -0.23 14.18 12.81
C TRP A 52 -0.31 13.44 14.15
N VAL A 53 -0.98 14.03 15.14
CA VAL A 53 -1.21 13.39 16.45
C VAL A 53 -2.08 12.14 16.26
N GLY A 54 -1.54 10.98 16.62
CA GLY A 54 -2.20 9.68 16.49
C GLY A 54 -1.81 8.88 15.24
N ASP A 55 -1.00 9.45 14.34
CA ASP A 55 -0.42 8.72 13.22
C ASP A 55 0.60 7.67 13.71
N ILE A 56 0.61 6.51 13.05
CA ILE A 56 1.46 5.36 13.38
C ILE A 56 2.62 5.33 12.37
N PRO A 57 3.86 5.67 12.77
CA PRO A 57 4.98 5.83 11.83
C PRO A 57 5.35 4.57 11.05
N ARG A 58 5.03 3.40 11.60
CA ARG A 58 5.25 2.11 10.97
C ARG A 58 4.12 1.14 11.32
N MET A 59 3.43 0.68 10.29
CA MET A 59 2.34 -0.29 10.40
C MET A 59 2.74 -1.57 9.67
N LEU A 60 2.73 -2.69 10.39
CA LEU A 60 2.93 -4.03 9.82
C LEU A 60 2.17 -5.04 10.68
N LEU A 61 1.23 -5.76 10.07
CA LEU A 61 0.41 -6.76 10.77
C LEU A 61 1.06 -8.14 10.67
N SER A 62 1.02 -8.91 11.76
CA SER A 62 1.33 -10.34 11.67
C SER A 62 0.27 -11.06 10.86
N LEU A 63 0.70 -11.79 9.82
CA LEU A 63 -0.17 -12.59 8.95
C LEU A 63 -0.17 -14.08 9.30
N GLU A 64 0.45 -14.47 10.42
CA GLU A 64 0.61 -15.87 10.83
C GLU A 64 -0.72 -16.65 10.80
N LYS A 65 -1.78 -16.06 11.34
CA LYS A 65 -3.11 -16.69 11.44
C LYS A 65 -3.77 -16.98 10.09
N ILE A 66 -3.63 -16.10 9.11
CA ILE A 66 -4.26 -16.32 7.80
C ILE A 66 -3.39 -17.19 6.91
N ARG A 67 -2.06 -17.13 7.09
CA ARG A 67 -1.10 -18.01 6.42
C ARG A 67 -1.24 -19.47 6.85
N SER A 68 -1.54 -19.74 8.13
CA SER A 68 -1.79 -21.11 8.59
C SER A 68 -3.03 -21.74 7.93
N LEU A 69 -3.94 -20.93 7.39
CA LEU A 69 -5.08 -21.38 6.58
C LEU A 69 -4.71 -21.63 5.10
N GLY A 70 -3.48 -21.33 4.68
CA GLY A 70 -3.00 -21.50 3.31
C GLY A 70 -3.08 -20.25 2.43
N TRP A 71 -3.50 -19.11 2.98
CA TRP A 71 -3.57 -17.86 2.21
C TRP A 71 -2.16 -17.37 1.84
N ARG A 72 -2.04 -16.82 0.63
CA ARG A 72 -0.82 -16.19 0.11
C ARG A 72 -1.18 -14.92 -0.66
N TYR A 73 -0.23 -14.00 -0.72
CA TYR A 73 -0.28 -12.80 -1.55
C TYR A 73 0.98 -12.80 -2.44
N GLU A 74 0.88 -12.20 -3.62
CA GLU A 74 1.92 -12.31 -4.66
C GLU A 74 2.59 -10.97 -5.00
N VAL A 75 2.09 -9.86 -4.44
CA VAL A 75 2.54 -8.50 -4.75
C VAL A 75 3.11 -7.82 -3.51
N THR A 76 4.27 -7.18 -3.64
CA THR A 76 4.91 -6.43 -2.56
C THR A 76 4.21 -5.09 -2.32
N SER A 77 4.51 -4.43 -1.20
CA SER A 77 3.97 -3.10 -0.91
C SER A 77 4.36 -2.07 -1.98
N PRO A 78 5.63 -1.98 -2.44
CA PRO A 78 5.99 -1.11 -3.57
C PRO A 78 5.27 -1.43 -4.88
N GLN A 79 5.08 -2.72 -5.21
CA GLN A 79 4.35 -3.12 -6.42
C GLN A 79 2.88 -2.70 -6.34
N SER A 80 2.24 -2.92 -5.19
CA SER A 80 0.84 -2.54 -4.95
C SER A 80 0.64 -1.03 -5.08
N VAL A 81 1.56 -0.23 -4.53
CA VAL A 81 1.52 1.24 -4.65
C VAL A 81 1.69 1.67 -6.11
N ARG A 82 2.59 1.03 -6.85
CA ARG A 82 2.83 1.31 -8.28
C ARG A 82 1.59 1.00 -9.13
N GLU A 83 0.94 -0.13 -8.89
CA GLU A 83 -0.31 -0.50 -9.56
C GLU A 83 -1.44 0.49 -9.24
N ALA A 84 -1.58 0.89 -7.98
CA ALA A 84 -2.57 1.88 -7.57
C ALA A 84 -2.31 3.26 -8.21
N ALA A 85 -1.06 3.71 -8.27
CA ALA A 85 -0.68 4.96 -8.92
C ALA A 85 -1.06 4.96 -10.41
N ARG A 86 -0.72 3.88 -11.13
CA ARG A 86 -1.10 3.70 -12.55
C ARG A 86 -2.61 3.73 -12.76
N ALA A 87 -3.36 3.03 -11.90
CA ALA A 87 -4.81 3.01 -11.98
C ALA A 87 -5.41 4.41 -11.81
N LEU A 88 -4.91 5.19 -10.84
CA LEU A 88 -5.38 6.56 -10.60
C LEU A 88 -4.98 7.53 -11.72
N ILE A 89 -3.77 7.40 -12.28
CA ILE A 89 -3.33 8.22 -13.43
C ILE A 89 -4.25 7.98 -14.64
N LEU A 90 -4.62 6.72 -14.88
CA LEU A 90 -5.56 6.35 -15.93
C LEU A 90 -6.97 6.89 -15.63
N GLU A 91 -7.50 6.66 -14.43
CA GLU A 91 -8.85 7.10 -14.02
C GLU A 91 -9.00 8.62 -14.11
N THR A 92 -7.96 9.37 -13.73
CA THR A 92 -7.95 10.83 -13.77
C THR A 92 -7.64 11.38 -15.16
N GLY A 93 -7.26 10.56 -16.14
CA GLY A 93 -6.83 11.01 -17.46
C GLY A 93 -5.61 11.94 -17.42
N TYR A 94 -4.76 11.83 -16.39
CA TYR A 94 -3.59 12.70 -16.23
C TYR A 94 -2.66 12.60 -17.45
N SER A 95 -2.48 11.39 -17.99
CA SER A 95 -1.70 11.13 -19.20
C SER A 95 -2.27 11.80 -20.46
N GLU A 96 -3.59 12.00 -20.54
CA GLU A 96 -4.25 12.60 -21.72
C GLU A 96 -4.26 14.14 -21.67
N ARG A 97 -4.14 14.72 -20.47
CA ARG A 97 -4.13 16.18 -20.27
C ARG A 97 -2.77 16.82 -20.54
N GLY A 98 -1.80 16.06 -21.06
CA GLY A 98 -0.43 16.52 -21.27
C GLY A 98 0.30 16.74 -19.95
N GLY A 99 0.19 15.77 -19.02
CA GLY A 99 0.96 15.79 -17.78
C GLY A 99 2.45 15.96 -18.11
N ALA A 100 3.00 17.08 -17.64
CA ALA A 100 4.39 17.57 -17.77
C ALA A 100 5.10 17.30 -19.12
#